data_AF-A0A4Y2DJF2-F1
#
_entry.id   AF-A0A4Y2DJF2-F1
#
_cell.length_a   1.000
_cell.length_b   1.000
_cell.length_c   1.000
_cell.angle_alpha   90.00
_cell.angle_beta   90.00
_cell.angle_gamma   90.00
#
_symmetry.space_group_name_H-M   'P 1'
#
loop_
_entity.id
_entity.type
_entity.pdbx_description
1 polymer ?
#
loop_
_entity_poly.entity_id
_entity_poly.type
_entity_poly.pdbx_seq_one_letter_code
_entity_poly.pdbx_strand_id
1 'polypeptide(L)'
;MALISLPSAKWATNSQRLKLMWQRENVGFKAIAKVLGVKWNTGEDRFQMIVKDISQYLLEPATTCLILKSIVKFYDPLGLFVPTLVVGNIIFQNTWLSGVQWDEILPPNITKQWNKWISELSSLNDILLRL
;
A
#
# COMPACT_ATOMS: atom_id res chain seq x y z
N MET A 1 32.55 12.93 24.22
CA MET A 1 31.20 12.50 23.82
C MET A 1 31.25 12.11 22.35
N ALA A 2 31.03 10.84 22.03
CA ALA A 2 30.93 10.43 20.63
C ALA A 2 29.59 10.92 20.07
N LEU A 3 29.63 11.82 19.09
CA LEU A 3 28.43 12.21 18.34
C LEU A 3 27.94 10.97 17.60
N ILE A 4 26.69 10.59 17.84
CA ILE A 4 26.04 9.53 17.08
C ILE A 4 25.92 10.01 15.64
N SER A 5 26.77 9.48 14.77
CA SER A 5 26.65 9.64 13.32
C SER A 5 25.48 8.78 12.84
N LEU A 6 24.32 9.40 12.65
CA LEU A 6 23.20 8.77 11.95
C LEU A 6 23.40 9.03 10.45
N PRO A 7 23.55 7.98 9.61
CA PRO A 7 23.63 8.15 8.17
C PRO A 7 22.27 8.59 7.63
N SER A 8 22.01 9.90 7.66
CA SER A 8 20.73 10.53 7.29
C SER A 8 20.36 10.25 5.83
N ALA A 9 21.35 10.06 4.96
CA ALA A 9 21.15 9.66 3.56
C ALA A 9 20.60 8.24 3.36
N LYS A 10 20.47 7.44 4.45
CA LYS A 10 19.67 6.20 4.43
C LYS A 10 18.20 6.49 4.13
N TRP A 11 17.73 7.68 4.48
CA TRP A 11 16.36 8.13 4.25
C TRP A 11 16.25 8.88 2.92
N ALA A 12 15.14 8.67 2.23
CA ALA A 12 14.85 9.41 1.01
C ALA A 12 14.35 10.82 1.35
N THR A 13 14.66 11.81 0.50
CA THR A 13 14.21 13.20 0.69
C THR A 13 13.89 13.87 -0.64
N ASN A 14 12.82 14.66 -0.68
CA ASN A 14 12.51 15.60 -1.77
C ASN A 14 13.24 16.96 -1.63
N SER A 15 13.83 17.25 -0.46
CA SER A 15 14.49 18.53 -0.19
C SER A 15 15.77 18.72 -1.00
N GLN A 16 15.79 19.74 -1.86
CA GLN A 16 17.01 20.10 -2.63
C GLN A 16 18.18 20.45 -1.72
N ARG A 17 17.92 21.14 -0.59
CA ARG A 17 18.96 21.51 0.37
C ARG A 17 19.68 20.28 0.93
N LEU A 18 18.92 19.26 1.34
CA LEU A 18 19.49 18.02 1.88
C LEU A 18 20.27 17.25 0.81
N LYS A 19 19.73 17.18 -0.41
CA LYS A 19 20.42 16.56 -1.56
C LYS A 19 21.78 17.24 -1.82
N LEU A 20 21.83 18.58 -1.81
CA LEU A 20 23.08 19.33 -1.99
C LEU A 20 24.08 19.09 -0.86
N MET A 21 23.62 18.99 0.39
CA MET A 21 24.51 18.68 1.53
C MET A 21 25.10 17.28 1.40
N TRP A 22 24.28 16.26 1.10
CA TRP A 22 24.77 14.90 0.91
C TRP A 22 25.71 14.77 -0.29
N GLN A 23 25.47 15.50 -1.38
CA GLN A 23 26.42 15.56 -2.51
C GLN A 23 27.77 16.12 -2.10
N ARG A 24 27.80 17.22 -1.32
CA ARG A 24 29.05 17.82 -0.81
C ARG A 24 29.81 16.87 0.11
N GLU A 25 29.09 16.07 0.90
CA GLU A 25 29.64 15.06 1.80
C GLU A 25 30.00 13.75 1.08
N ASN A 26 29.83 13.68 -0.25
CA ASN A 26 30.03 12.49 -1.08
C ASN A 26 29.22 11.26 -0.61
N VAL A 27 28.00 11.50 -0.12
CA VAL A 27 27.09 10.47 0.37
C VAL A 27 26.04 10.14 -0.71
N GLY A 28 26.00 8.86 -1.12
CA GLY A 28 25.00 8.38 -2.07
C GLY A 28 23.59 8.35 -1.46
N PHE A 29 22.58 8.81 -2.20
CA PHE A 29 21.17 8.73 -1.83
C PHE A 29 20.31 8.20 -2.98
N LYS A 30 19.17 7.59 -2.66
CA LYS A 30 18.25 7.02 -3.65
C LYS A 30 17.17 8.03 -4.04
N ALA A 31 16.95 8.18 -5.35
CA ALA A 31 15.84 8.99 -5.89
C ALA A 31 14.48 8.29 -5.76
N ILE A 32 14.48 6.96 -5.66
CA ILE A 32 13.29 6.14 -5.49
C ILE A 32 13.40 5.39 -4.17
N ALA A 33 12.42 5.59 -3.30
CA ALA A 33 12.26 4.85 -2.05
C ALA A 33 11.01 3.97 -2.11
N LYS A 34 11.07 2.78 -1.51
CA LYS A 34 9.89 1.97 -1.21
C LYS A 34 9.67 2.04 0.30
N VAL A 35 8.53 2.56 0.71
CA VAL A 35 8.18 2.77 2.12
C VAL A 35 6.71 2.44 2.26
N LEU A 36 6.35 1.59 3.23
CA LEU A 36 4.96 1.36 3.61
C LEU A 36 4.01 0.99 2.45
N GLY A 37 4.47 0.12 1.54
CA GLY A 37 3.64 -0.32 0.40
C GLY A 37 3.54 0.67 -0.77
N VAL A 38 4.10 1.88 -0.64
CA VAL A 38 4.18 2.88 -1.71
C VAL A 38 5.61 3.06 -2.22
N LYS A 39 5.72 3.43 -3.50
CA LYS A 39 6.94 3.89 -4.14
C LYS A 39 6.93 5.41 -4.15
N TRP A 40 7.94 6.03 -3.56
CA TRP A 40 8.12 7.48 -3.60
C TRP A 40 9.27 7.84 -4.54
N ASN A 41 8.97 8.63 -5.57
CA ASN A 41 9.95 9.31 -6.41
C ASN A 41 10.21 10.70 -5.80
N THR A 42 11.37 10.87 -5.18
CA THR A 42 11.75 12.12 -4.52
C THR A 42 12.19 13.22 -5.48
N GLY A 43 12.39 12.92 -6.76
CA GLY A 43 12.69 13.90 -7.80
C GLY A 43 11.45 14.67 -8.21
N GLU A 44 10.35 13.95 -8.42
CA GLU A 44 9.05 14.51 -8.86
C GLU A 44 8.07 14.76 -7.71
N ASP A 45 8.45 14.32 -6.51
CA ASP A 45 7.61 14.26 -5.31
C ASP A 45 6.32 13.46 -5.51
N ARG A 46 6.45 12.28 -6.13
CA ARG A 46 5.31 11.44 -6.50
C ARG A 46 5.30 10.13 -5.74
N PHE A 47 4.15 9.79 -5.19
CA PHE A 47 3.84 8.51 -4.58
C PHE A 47 3.01 7.67 -5.54
N GLN A 48 3.38 6.40 -5.65
CA GLN A 48 2.70 5.39 -6.46
C GLN A 48 2.42 4.18 -5.57
N MET A 49 1.20 3.65 -5.62
CA MET A 49 0.92 2.38 -4.95
C MET A 49 1.69 1.24 -5.60
N ILE A 50 2.12 0.29 -4.76
CA ILE A 50 2.60 -1.00 -5.25
C ILE A 50 1.54 -2.03 -4.89
N VAL A 51 0.55 -2.18 -5.76
CA VAL A 51 -0.41 -3.27 -5.68
C VAL A 51 0.20 -4.47 -6.41
N LYS A 52 1.18 -5.10 -5.77
CA LYS A 52 1.73 -6.40 -6.21
C LYS A 52 1.20 -7.49 -5.30
N ASP A 53 0.78 -8.61 -5.90
CA ASP A 53 0.38 -9.85 -5.23
C ASP A 53 -0.96 -9.82 -4.46
N ILE A 54 -1.83 -8.82 -4.67
CA ILE A 54 -3.23 -8.85 -4.18
C ILE A 54 -4.18 -9.39 -5.26
N SER A 55 -3.96 -9.01 -6.52
CA SER A 55 -4.79 -9.42 -7.65
C SER A 55 -4.79 -10.95 -7.86
N GLN A 56 -3.73 -11.64 -7.43
CA GLN A 56 -3.64 -13.11 -7.47
C GLN A 56 -4.73 -13.79 -6.63
N TYR A 57 -5.27 -13.11 -5.60
CA TYR A 57 -6.34 -13.67 -4.78
C TYR A 57 -7.63 -13.90 -5.57
N LEU A 58 -7.82 -13.26 -6.73
CA LEU A 58 -8.93 -13.58 -7.65
C LEU A 58 -8.95 -15.05 -8.12
N LEU A 59 -7.82 -15.76 -8.02
CA LEU A 59 -7.70 -17.17 -8.39
C LEU A 59 -8.06 -18.12 -7.24
N GLU A 60 -8.22 -17.61 -6.03
CA GLU A 60 -8.51 -18.40 -4.83
C GLU A 60 -10.01 -18.34 -4.47
N PRO A 61 -10.55 -19.39 -3.79
CA PRO A 61 -11.88 -19.32 -3.23
C PRO A 61 -12.02 -18.15 -2.26
N ALA A 62 -13.04 -17.32 -2.49
CA ALA A 62 -13.32 -16.16 -1.65
C ALA A 62 -13.75 -16.64 -0.25
N THR A 63 -12.90 -16.45 0.75
CA THR A 63 -13.17 -16.77 2.17
C THR A 63 -13.04 -15.52 3.04
N THR A 64 -13.61 -15.55 4.25
CA THR A 64 -13.47 -14.46 5.23
C THR A 64 -12.00 -14.14 5.51
N CYS A 65 -11.18 -15.19 5.70
CA CYS A 65 -9.74 -15.09 5.89
C CYS A 65 -9.04 -14.39 4.69
N LEU A 66 -9.43 -14.72 3.46
CA LEU A 66 -8.84 -14.15 2.26
C LEU A 66 -9.18 -12.67 2.09
N ILE A 67 -10.42 -12.26 2.40
CA ILE A 67 -10.79 -10.83 2.44
C ILE A 67 -9.85 -10.09 3.39
N LEU A 68 -9.72 -10.56 4.63
CA LEU A 68 -8.91 -9.85 5.62
C LEU A 68 -7.44 -9.80 5.22
N LYS A 69 -6.88 -10.91 4.73
CA LYS A 69 -5.51 -10.93 4.19
C LYS A 69 -5.31 -9.88 3.10
N SER A 70 -6.31 -9.70 2.22
CA SER A 70 -6.28 -8.70 1.16
C SER A 70 -6.25 -7.27 1.71
N ILE A 71 -7.11 -6.97 2.69
CA ILE A 71 -7.18 -5.65 3.35
C ILE A 71 -5.88 -5.32 4.07
N VAL A 72 -5.36 -6.26 4.86
CA VAL A 72 -4.11 -6.09 5.61
C VAL A 72 -2.93 -5.91 4.65
N LYS A 73 -2.93 -6.58 3.49
CA LYS A 73 -1.87 -6.42 2.49
C LYS A 73 -1.93 -5.08 1.75
N PHE A 74 -3.12 -4.50 1.60
CA PHE A 74 -3.31 -3.18 0.99
C PHE A 74 -2.76 -2.02 1.84
N TYR A 75 -2.55 -2.25 3.15
CA TYR A 75 -2.03 -1.31 4.16
C TYR A 75 -1.61 0.10 3.68
N ASP A 76 -2.39 1.10 4.09
CA ASP A 76 -2.18 2.52 3.76
C ASP A 76 -2.01 3.38 5.03
N PRO A 77 -0.80 3.44 5.61
CA PRO A 77 -0.56 4.17 6.85
C PRO A 77 -0.52 5.69 6.68
N LEU A 78 -0.34 6.18 5.46
CA LEU A 78 -0.33 7.61 5.16
C LEU A 78 -1.73 8.15 4.82
N GLY A 79 -2.72 7.25 4.69
CA GLY A 79 -4.08 7.62 4.36
C GLY A 79 -4.26 8.12 2.92
N LEU A 80 -3.34 7.80 2.03
CA LEU A 80 -3.32 8.27 0.64
C LEU A 80 -4.41 7.60 -0.24
N PHE A 81 -4.86 6.41 0.15
CA PHE A 81 -5.80 5.55 -0.56
C PHE A 81 -6.94 5.06 0.36
N VAL A 82 -7.26 5.83 1.41
CA VAL A 82 -8.36 5.55 2.35
C VAL A 82 -9.68 5.19 1.67
N PRO A 83 -10.14 5.89 0.61
CA PRO A 83 -11.41 5.55 -0.04
C PRO A 83 -11.45 4.09 -0.51
N THR A 84 -10.34 3.56 -1.01
CA THR A 84 -10.26 2.16 -1.46
C THR A 84 -10.20 1.19 -0.30
N LEU A 85 -9.45 1.51 0.77
CA LEU A 85 -9.35 0.69 1.98
C LEU A 85 -10.71 0.56 2.69
N VAL A 86 -11.48 1.65 2.75
CA VAL A 86 -12.81 1.68 3.38
C VAL A 86 -13.78 0.73 2.69
N VAL A 87 -13.75 0.64 1.34
CA VAL A 87 -14.59 -0.32 0.61
C VAL A 87 -14.26 -1.77 1.01
N GLY A 88 -12.97 -2.11 1.13
CA GLY A 88 -12.55 -3.43 1.62
C GLY A 88 -13.08 -3.71 3.03
N ASN A 89 -12.97 -2.74 3.94
CA ASN A 89 -13.48 -2.85 5.31
C ASN A 89 -15.00 -3.05 5.34
N ILE A 90 -15.76 -2.37 4.48
CA ILE A 90 -17.22 -2.55 4.38
C ILE A 90 -17.55 -3.99 3.93
N ILE A 91 -16.81 -4.53 2.96
CA ILE A 91 -17.00 -5.92 2.50
C ILE A 91 -16.72 -6.89 3.65
N PHE A 92 -15.63 -6.69 4.40
CA PHE A 92 -15.31 -7.51 5.57
C PHE A 92 -16.38 -7.43 6.66
N GLN A 93 -16.92 -6.24 6.93
CA GLN A 93 -18.03 -6.07 7.86
C GLN A 93 -19.29 -6.80 7.38
N ASN A 94 -19.63 -6.73 6.09
CA ASN A 94 -20.76 -7.47 5.52
C ASN A 94 -20.59 -8.98 5.67
N THR A 95 -19.38 -9.51 5.47
CA THR A 95 -19.04 -10.91 5.75
C THR A 95 -19.34 -11.26 7.21
N TRP A 96 -18.89 -10.43 8.13
CA TRP A 96 -19.09 -10.66 9.56
C TRP A 96 -20.56 -10.66 9.98
N LEU A 97 -21.34 -9.73 9.41
CA LEU A 97 -22.79 -9.67 9.64
C LEU A 97 -23.55 -10.86 9.04
N SER A 98 -23.00 -11.53 8.02
CA SER A 98 -23.61 -12.71 7.40
C SER A 98 -23.38 -14.01 8.17
N GLY A 99 -22.58 -13.98 9.25
CA GLY A 99 -22.35 -15.14 10.11
C GLY A 99 -21.46 -16.24 9.52
N VAL A 100 -20.81 -15.96 8.38
CA VAL A 100 -19.91 -16.89 7.67
C VAL A 100 -18.65 -17.12 8.50
N GLN A 101 -18.21 -18.38 8.58
CA GLN A 101 -17.01 -18.73 9.33
C GLN A 101 -15.71 -18.28 8.63
N TRP A 102 -14.60 -18.39 9.35
CA TRP A 102 -13.31 -17.85 8.93
C TRP A 102 -12.78 -18.42 7.60
N ASP A 103 -12.87 -19.74 7.43
CA ASP A 103 -12.38 -20.48 6.26
C ASP A 103 -13.51 -20.93 5.32
N GLU A 104 -14.73 -20.45 5.57
CA GLU A 104 -15.90 -20.78 4.76
C GLU A 104 -15.97 -19.92 3.49
N ILE A 105 -16.47 -20.53 2.41
CA ILE A 105 -16.67 -19.84 1.13
C ILE A 105 -17.79 -18.82 1.28
N LEU A 106 -17.52 -17.62 0.77
CA LEU A 106 -18.43 -16.49 0.91
C LEU A 106 -19.68 -16.65 0.03
N PRO A 107 -20.84 -16.18 0.53
CA PRO A 107 -22.06 -16.06 -0.26
C PRO A 107 -21.85 -15.32 -1.60
N PRO A 108 -22.57 -15.67 -2.67
CA PRO A 108 -22.34 -15.12 -4.01
C PRO A 108 -22.40 -13.60 -4.10
N ASN A 109 -23.26 -12.96 -3.30
CA ASN A 109 -23.38 -11.49 -3.23
C ASN A 109 -22.10 -10.84 -2.70
N ILE A 110 -21.49 -11.39 -1.66
CA ILE A 110 -20.26 -10.87 -1.05
C ILE A 110 -19.07 -11.17 -1.95
N THR A 111 -18.98 -12.40 -2.48
CA THR A 111 -17.95 -12.80 -3.44
C THR A 111 -17.92 -11.87 -4.66
N LYS A 112 -19.08 -11.48 -5.19
CA LYS A 112 -19.16 -10.51 -6.30
C LYS A 112 -18.60 -9.14 -5.93
N GLN A 113 -18.91 -8.62 -4.74
CA GLN A 113 -18.39 -7.34 -4.28
C GLN A 113 -16.87 -7.39 -4.07
N TRP A 114 -16.39 -8.47 -3.46
CA TRP A 114 -14.96 -8.69 -3.22
C TRP A 114 -14.16 -8.82 -4.53
N ASN A 115 -14.63 -9.63 -5.48
CA ASN A 115 -13.99 -9.78 -6.78
C ASN A 115 -13.90 -8.44 -7.53
N LYS A 116 -14.98 -7.65 -7.48
CA LYS A 116 -15.00 -6.31 -8.06
C LYS A 116 -13.92 -5.44 -7.40
N TRP A 117 -13.92 -5.36 -6.07
CA TRP A 117 -12.96 -4.56 -5.32
C TRP A 117 -11.50 -4.96 -5.64
N ILE A 118 -11.15 -6.26 -5.60
CA ILE A 118 -9.79 -6.71 -5.95
C ILE A 118 -9.42 -6.38 -7.39
N SER A 119 -10.35 -6.53 -8.35
CA SER A 119 -10.06 -6.19 -9.74
C SER A 119 -9.72 -4.70 -9.91
N GLU A 120 -10.41 -3.84 -9.17
CA GLU A 120 -10.19 -2.39 -9.18
C GLU A 120 -8.87 -1.99 -8.50
N LEU A 121 -8.38 -2.75 -7.51
CA LEU A 121 -7.09 -2.47 -6.87
C LEU A 121 -5.93 -2.41 -7.87
N SER A 122 -5.98 -3.21 -8.94
CA SER A 122 -4.90 -3.23 -9.94
C SER A 122 -4.75 -1.87 -10.65
N SER A 123 -5.84 -1.12 -10.80
CA SER A 123 -5.84 0.22 -11.40
C SER A 123 -5.13 1.27 -10.54
N LEU A 124 -4.97 1.01 -9.23
CA LEU A 124 -4.25 1.93 -8.34
C LEU A 124 -2.75 2.02 -8.65
N ASN A 125 -2.19 1.02 -9.34
CA ASN A 125 -0.80 1.08 -9.79
C ASN A 125 -0.56 2.26 -10.75
N ASP A 126 -1.59 2.71 -11.46
CA ASP A 126 -1.51 3.81 -12.42
C ASP A 126 -1.77 5.18 -11.76
N ILE A 127 -2.19 5.20 -10.49
CA ILE A 127 -2.43 6.44 -9.76
C ILE A 127 -1.12 6.98 -9.19
N LEU A 128 -0.82 8.21 -9.58
CA LEU A 128 0.33 8.98 -9.09
C LEU A 128 -0.17 10.14 -8.24
N LEU A 129 0.14 10.12 -6.95
CA LEU A 129 -0.16 11.21 -6.03
C LEU A 129 1.05 12.10 -5.90
N ARG A 130 0.86 13.42 -6.00
CA ARG A 130 1.90 14.41 -5.75
C ARG A 130 1.54 15.18 -4.48
N LEU A 131 2.46 15.25 -3.53
CA LEU A 131 2.32 16.09 -2.33
C LEU A 131 2.87 17.51 -2.57
#